data_AF-A0A2I0IGJ5-F1
#
_entry.id   AF-A0A2I0IGJ5-F1
#
_cell.length_a   1.000
_cell.length_b   1.000
_cell.length_c   1.000
_cell.angle_alpha   90.00
_cell.angle_beta   90.00
_cell.angle_gamma   90.00
#
_symmetry.space_group_name_H-M   'P 1'
#
loop_
_entity.id
_entity.type
_entity.pdbx_description
1 polymer ?
#
loop_
_entity_poly.entity_id
_entity_poly.type
_entity_poly.pdbx_seq_one_letter_code
_entity_poly.pdbx_strand_id
1 'polypeptide(L)'
;MEEETKTPLLVASTHIEKKDHSLSTDDRNAVTALRSDFFSKLPEKVRSGLDPESPLDIDLSKATGLVEGEKEYYEKQFATLRSFEEVESLGSLHVIVDEDQDRNQQAQHERAMKISNWANMLLLAFKIYATVRSGSLAIAASTLDSLLDVMAGGILWFTHLSMKSINIYKYPIGKLRVQPVGIIIFAAVMATLGFQVLVQAVEQLIRDKPSEHMTMEQLLWLYVIMLTATGVKLVLWIYCRSSGNKIVRAYAKDHYFDVVTNVVGLIAAVLGDQFYWWIDPSGAIVLAIYTISNWSGTVLENAVDTVRAYTFGVLYFVEVDIELSEDMPLKEAHSIGESLQIKIEELTEVERAFVHLDYECEHKPEHSVLIRLPSSPPH
;
A
#
# COMPACT_ATOMS: atom_id res chain seq x y z
N MET A 1 44.71 8.14 -36.32
CA MET A 1 44.55 6.67 -36.33
C MET A 1 44.11 6.32 -34.92
N GLU A 2 42.80 6.39 -34.69
CA GLU A 2 42.18 6.07 -33.41
C GLU A 2 42.22 4.55 -33.23
N GLU A 3 42.72 4.10 -32.09
CA GLU A 3 42.74 2.68 -31.73
C GLU A 3 41.62 2.46 -30.70
N GLU A 4 40.48 1.96 -31.21
CA GLU A 4 39.33 1.49 -30.44
C GLU A 4 39.75 0.38 -29.47
N THR A 5 39.71 0.66 -28.17
CA THR A 5 39.81 -0.34 -27.13
C THR A 5 38.44 -1.00 -26.94
N LYS A 6 38.26 -2.16 -27.57
CA LYS A 6 37.09 -3.04 -27.43
C LYS A 6 36.91 -3.50 -25.98
N THR A 7 35.76 -3.17 -25.40
CA THR A 7 35.25 -3.75 -24.14
C THR A 7 34.73 -5.18 -24.43
N PRO A 8 35.02 -6.19 -23.60
CA PRO A 8 34.53 -7.54 -23.85
C PRO A 8 33.04 -7.65 -23.56
N LEU A 9 32.29 -7.98 -24.61
CA LEU A 9 30.89 -8.42 -24.58
C LEU A 9 30.77 -9.73 -23.79
N LEU A 10 30.17 -9.69 -22.61
CA LEU A 10 29.60 -10.87 -21.95
C LEU A 10 28.19 -11.10 -22.52
N VAL A 11 28.14 -11.89 -23.60
CA VAL A 11 26.92 -12.62 -23.98
C VAL A 11 26.86 -13.85 -23.09
N ALA A 12 25.97 -13.85 -22.10
CA ALA A 12 25.55 -15.04 -21.39
C ALA A 12 24.05 -15.19 -21.55
N SER A 13 23.70 -16.25 -22.28
CA SER A 13 22.35 -16.67 -22.63
C SER A 13 21.53 -17.04 -21.40
N THR A 14 20.26 -16.60 -21.42
CA THR A 14 19.06 -17.32 -20.95
C THR A 14 19.26 -18.46 -19.94
N HIS A 15 18.99 -18.18 -18.67
CA HIS A 15 18.06 -18.89 -17.79
C HIS A 15 18.14 -18.23 -16.41
N ILE A 16 17.24 -17.30 -16.12
CA ILE A 16 17.00 -16.88 -14.73
C ILE A 16 16.07 -17.93 -14.14
N GLU A 17 16.66 -19.01 -13.64
CA GLU A 17 16.03 -19.77 -12.57
C GLU A 17 15.86 -18.81 -11.39
N LYS A 18 14.61 -18.54 -11.02
CA LYS A 18 14.28 -17.93 -9.74
C LYS A 18 14.88 -18.83 -8.67
N LYS A 19 15.94 -18.36 -8.02
CA LYS A 19 16.40 -18.93 -6.75
C LYS A 19 15.31 -18.60 -5.73
N ASP A 20 14.50 -19.60 -5.41
CA ASP A 20 13.61 -19.59 -4.25
C ASP A 20 14.45 -19.22 -3.02
N HIS A 21 14.13 -18.11 -2.35
CA HIS A 21 14.64 -17.82 -1.01
C HIS A 21 13.86 -18.68 0.01
N SER A 22 13.91 -20.00 -0.18
CA SER A 22 13.77 -20.90 0.96
C SER A 22 15.04 -20.74 1.78
N LEU A 23 14.93 -20.32 3.05
CA LEU A 23 16.04 -20.41 3.99
C LEU A 23 16.49 -21.87 3.98
N SER A 24 17.63 -22.11 3.34
CA SER A 24 18.10 -23.46 3.17
C SER A 24 18.53 -23.98 4.55
N THR A 25 18.50 -25.28 4.75
CA THR A 25 19.11 -25.95 5.92
C THR A 25 20.55 -25.51 6.21
N ASP A 26 21.22 -24.86 5.25
CA ASP A 26 22.55 -24.27 5.37
C ASP A 26 22.57 -22.96 6.19
N ASP A 27 21.50 -22.15 6.20
CA ASP A 27 21.43 -20.89 6.97
C ASP A 27 21.25 -21.14 8.48
N ARG A 28 20.49 -22.18 8.85
CA ARG A 28 20.40 -22.66 10.24
C ARG A 28 21.76 -23.16 10.75
N ASN A 29 22.57 -23.75 9.87
CA ASN A 29 23.94 -24.14 10.19
C ASN A 29 24.86 -22.92 10.30
N ALA A 30 24.63 -21.86 9.52
CA ALA A 30 25.39 -20.62 9.59
C ALA A 30 25.19 -19.87 10.92
N VAL A 31 23.94 -19.72 11.40
CA VAL A 31 23.66 -19.12 12.72
C VAL A 31 24.26 -19.96 13.84
N THR A 32 24.13 -21.28 13.76
CA THR A 32 24.73 -22.21 14.74
C THR A 32 26.27 -22.14 14.71
N ALA A 33 26.87 -21.94 13.54
CA ALA A 33 28.31 -21.78 13.36
C ALA A 33 28.81 -20.42 13.87
N LEU A 34 28.12 -19.32 13.56
CA LEU A 34 28.42 -17.97 14.07
C LEU A 34 28.26 -17.91 15.59
N ARG A 35 27.23 -18.56 16.13
CA ARG A 35 27.01 -18.76 17.57
C ARG A 35 28.20 -19.48 18.19
N SER A 36 28.59 -20.63 17.63
CA SER A 36 29.73 -21.40 18.12
C SER A 36 31.04 -20.59 18.04
N ASP A 37 31.24 -19.80 16.99
CA ASP A 37 32.42 -18.95 16.80
C ASP A 37 32.45 -17.79 17.81
N PHE A 38 31.31 -17.12 18.04
CA PHE A 38 31.17 -16.07 19.06
C PHE A 38 31.49 -16.59 20.47
N PHE A 39 30.88 -17.71 20.87
CA PHE A 39 31.17 -18.33 22.17
C PHE A 39 32.62 -18.82 22.29
N SER A 40 33.26 -19.19 21.18
CA SER A 40 34.67 -19.60 21.17
C SER A 40 35.65 -18.43 21.37
N LYS A 41 35.24 -17.21 20.97
CA LYS A 41 36.03 -15.97 21.08
C LYS A 41 35.83 -15.22 22.39
N LEU A 42 34.91 -15.67 23.26
CA LEU A 42 34.72 -15.08 24.58
C LEU A 42 35.96 -15.26 25.45
N PRO A 43 36.30 -14.26 26.30
CA PRO A 43 37.41 -14.39 27.25
C PRO A 43 37.22 -15.62 28.15
N GLU A 44 38.33 -16.30 28.48
CA GLU A 44 38.28 -17.55 29.27
C GLU A 44 37.57 -17.40 30.62
N LYS A 45 37.63 -16.20 31.21
CA LYS A 45 36.96 -15.82 32.46
C LYS A 45 35.43 -15.84 32.38
N VAL A 46 34.87 -15.60 31.18
CA VAL A 46 33.42 -15.63 30.90
C VAL A 46 33.02 -17.03 30.48
N ARG A 47 33.88 -17.70 29.70
CA ARG A 47 33.64 -19.06 29.20
C ARG A 47 33.56 -20.11 30.32
N SER A 48 34.23 -19.90 31.44
CA SER A 48 34.18 -20.79 32.62
C SER A 48 32.82 -20.77 33.35
N GLY A 49 31.98 -19.76 33.10
CA GLY A 49 30.62 -19.65 33.64
C GLY A 49 29.52 -20.20 32.72
N LEU A 50 29.87 -20.74 31.54
CA LEU A 50 28.91 -21.25 30.56
C LEU A 50 28.57 -22.72 30.83
N ASP A 51 27.29 -23.06 30.84
CA ASP A 51 26.80 -24.44 30.84
C ASP A 51 26.86 -25.03 29.41
N PRO A 52 27.55 -26.16 29.18
CA PRO A 52 27.65 -26.78 27.85
C PRO A 52 26.30 -27.27 27.27
N GLU A 53 25.27 -27.51 28.09
CA GLU A 53 23.95 -27.95 27.61
C GLU A 53 22.92 -26.81 27.45
N SER A 54 23.15 -25.66 28.07
CA SER A 54 22.29 -24.46 27.92
C SER A 54 23.13 -23.18 27.92
N PRO A 55 23.72 -22.78 26.78
CA PRO A 55 24.62 -21.63 26.69
C PRO A 55 23.97 -20.26 26.97
N LEU A 56 22.64 -20.23 27.16
CA LEU A 56 21.85 -18.99 27.28
C LEU A 56 21.30 -18.75 28.69
N ASP A 57 21.38 -19.73 29.60
CA ASP A 57 21.05 -19.54 31.02
C ASP A 57 22.36 -19.29 31.79
N ILE A 58 22.96 -18.13 31.49
CA ILE A 58 24.29 -17.78 31.97
C ILE A 58 24.17 -17.19 33.38
N ASP A 59 24.51 -18.00 34.38
CA ASP A 59 24.67 -17.55 35.75
C ASP A 59 26.07 -16.95 35.95
N LEU A 60 26.23 -15.67 35.56
CA LEU A 60 27.47 -14.89 35.70
C LEU A 60 27.96 -14.77 37.16
N SER A 61 27.16 -15.19 38.14
CA SER A 61 27.59 -15.30 39.54
C SER A 61 28.69 -16.35 39.75
N LYS A 62 28.77 -17.36 38.88
CA LYS A 62 29.75 -18.46 38.94
C LYS A 62 31.08 -18.14 38.25
N ALA A 63 31.16 -17.05 37.46
CA ALA A 63 32.36 -16.64 36.76
C ALA A 63 33.36 -15.99 37.75
N THR A 64 34.34 -16.76 38.21
CA THR A 64 35.40 -16.27 39.10
C THR A 64 36.41 -15.42 38.33
N GLY A 65 36.43 -14.10 38.57
CA GLY A 65 37.47 -13.20 38.07
C GLY A 65 37.03 -11.99 37.24
N LEU A 66 35.72 -11.74 37.15
CA LEU A 66 35.14 -10.53 36.53
C LEU A 66 34.89 -9.43 37.57
N VAL A 67 35.24 -8.19 37.23
CA VAL A 67 34.92 -6.98 38.02
C VAL A 67 33.41 -6.70 37.89
N GLU A 68 32.79 -6.08 38.90
CA GLU A 68 31.34 -5.85 38.93
C GLU A 68 30.80 -5.12 37.68
N GLY A 69 31.54 -4.12 37.17
CA GLY A 69 31.18 -3.43 35.93
C GLY A 69 31.34 -4.28 34.65
N GLU A 70 32.25 -5.26 34.64
CA GLU A 70 32.39 -6.21 33.53
C GLU A 70 31.24 -7.22 33.54
N LYS A 71 30.77 -7.63 34.72
CA LYS A 71 29.60 -8.52 34.85
C LYS A 71 28.34 -7.85 34.31
N GLU A 72 28.08 -6.60 34.70
CA GLU A 72 26.92 -5.85 34.22
C GLU A 72 26.98 -5.62 32.69
N TYR A 73 28.17 -5.38 32.14
CA TYR A 73 28.38 -5.25 30.70
C TYR A 73 28.00 -6.53 29.94
N TYR A 74 28.51 -7.69 30.37
CA TYR A 74 28.21 -8.96 29.70
C TYR A 74 26.75 -9.39 29.91
N GLU A 75 26.17 -9.13 31.09
CA GLU A 75 24.76 -9.42 31.37
C GLU A 75 23.82 -8.63 30.43
N LYS A 76 24.11 -7.34 30.20
CA LYS A 76 23.38 -6.52 29.21
C LYS A 76 23.55 -7.03 27.78
N GLN A 77 24.75 -7.50 27.41
CA GLN A 77 24.98 -8.07 26.08
C GLN A 77 24.19 -9.37 25.86
N PHE A 78 24.20 -10.28 26.85
CA PHE A 78 23.46 -11.54 26.75
C PHE A 78 21.94 -11.35 26.81
N ALA A 79 21.44 -10.40 27.60
CA ALA A 79 20.02 -10.03 27.62
C ALA A 79 19.56 -9.46 26.27
N THR A 80 20.38 -8.61 25.66
CA THR A 80 20.15 -8.06 24.32
C THR A 80 20.11 -9.17 23.26
N LEU A 81 21.10 -10.07 23.27
CA LEU A 81 21.14 -11.23 22.36
C LEU A 81 19.89 -12.12 22.47
N ARG A 82 19.43 -12.38 23.70
CA ARG A 82 18.20 -13.17 23.95
C ARG A 82 16.96 -12.50 23.35
N SER A 83 16.88 -11.17 23.43
CA SER A 83 15.76 -10.42 22.87
C SER A 83 15.71 -10.48 21.33
N PHE A 84 16.87 -10.51 20.68
CA PHE A 84 16.95 -10.69 19.22
C PHE A 84 16.54 -12.10 18.79
N GLU A 85 16.96 -13.15 19.51
CA GLU A 85 16.62 -14.55 19.17
C GLU A 85 15.12 -14.86 19.37
N GLU A 86 14.47 -14.23 20.36
CA GLU A 86 13.01 -14.32 20.55
C GLU A 86 12.26 -13.68 19.37
N VAL A 87 12.75 -12.55 18.84
CA VAL A 87 12.18 -11.88 17.66
C VAL A 87 12.41 -12.70 16.38
N GLU A 88 13.59 -13.31 16.20
CA GLU A 88 13.92 -14.16 15.06
C GLU A 88 13.10 -15.47 15.02
N SER A 89 12.87 -16.08 16.19
CA SER A 89 11.98 -17.25 16.34
C SER A 89 10.55 -16.95 15.91
N LEU A 90 10.06 -15.73 16.17
CA LEU A 90 8.73 -15.29 15.77
C LEU A 90 8.67 -14.92 14.28
N GLY A 91 9.74 -14.31 13.75
CA GLY A 91 9.86 -13.95 12.34
C GLY A 91 9.95 -15.16 11.40
N SER A 92 10.75 -16.17 11.74
CA SER A 92 10.95 -17.35 10.87
C SER A 92 9.70 -18.23 10.69
N LEU A 93 8.82 -18.28 11.69
CA LEU A 93 7.51 -18.95 11.59
C LEU A 93 6.52 -18.15 10.70
N HIS A 94 6.68 -16.83 10.64
CA HIS A 94 5.83 -15.92 9.85
C HIS A 94 6.21 -15.94 8.36
N VAL A 95 7.52 -15.94 8.05
CA VAL A 95 8.04 -15.82 6.67
C VAL A 95 7.67 -17.00 5.76
N ILE A 96 7.62 -18.24 6.27
CA ILE A 96 7.33 -19.44 5.45
C ILE A 96 5.83 -19.54 5.10
N VAL A 97 4.95 -18.91 5.88
CA VAL A 97 3.50 -18.90 5.63
C VAL A 97 3.09 -17.77 4.67
N ASP A 98 3.90 -16.71 4.55
CA ASP A 98 3.52 -15.48 3.85
C ASP A 98 3.66 -15.55 2.32
N GLU A 99 4.71 -16.13 1.74
CA GLU A 99 4.95 -16.00 0.28
C GLU A 99 3.89 -16.67 -0.62
N ASP A 100 3.45 -17.88 -0.30
CA ASP A 100 2.41 -18.58 -1.07
C ASP A 100 1.01 -18.00 -0.81
N GLN A 101 0.79 -17.50 0.41
CA GLN A 101 -0.45 -16.83 0.80
C GLN A 101 -0.57 -15.47 0.11
N ASP A 102 0.50 -14.67 0.06
CA ASP A 102 0.56 -13.37 -0.62
C ASP A 102 0.40 -13.49 -2.13
N ARG A 103 1.04 -14.48 -2.76
CA ARG A 103 0.87 -14.73 -4.20
C ARG A 103 -0.56 -15.10 -4.56
N ASN A 104 -1.20 -15.93 -3.74
CA ASN A 104 -2.61 -16.31 -3.93
C ASN A 104 -3.56 -15.14 -3.67
N GLN A 105 -3.33 -14.34 -2.63
CA GLN A 105 -4.09 -13.11 -2.37
C GLN A 105 -3.98 -12.13 -3.54
N GLN A 106 -2.76 -11.87 -4.02
CA GLN A 106 -2.53 -10.98 -5.17
C GLN A 106 -3.27 -11.45 -6.43
N ALA A 107 -3.23 -12.76 -6.73
CA ALA A 107 -3.96 -13.34 -7.85
C ALA A 107 -5.49 -13.26 -7.68
N GLN A 108 -6.00 -13.43 -6.46
CA GLN A 108 -7.42 -13.26 -6.14
C GLN A 108 -7.87 -11.81 -6.34
N HIS A 109 -7.07 -10.84 -5.94
CA HIS A 109 -7.36 -9.41 -6.13
C HIS A 109 -7.36 -9.02 -7.62
N GLU A 110 -6.40 -9.52 -8.40
CA GLU A 110 -6.39 -9.31 -9.86
C GLU A 110 -7.64 -9.88 -10.53
N ARG A 111 -8.07 -11.08 -10.12
CA ARG A 111 -9.30 -11.71 -10.62
C ARG A 111 -10.52 -10.88 -10.27
N ALA A 112 -10.60 -10.38 -9.04
CA ALA A 112 -11.72 -9.53 -8.60
C ALA A 112 -11.85 -8.25 -9.42
N MET A 113 -10.74 -7.55 -9.69
CA MET A 113 -10.75 -6.35 -10.53
C MET A 113 -11.17 -6.67 -11.96
N LYS A 114 -10.67 -7.77 -12.56
CA LYS A 114 -11.07 -8.20 -13.91
C LYS A 114 -12.56 -8.50 -14.00
N ILE A 115 -13.09 -9.26 -13.05
CA ILE A 115 -14.51 -9.63 -13.01
C ILE A 115 -15.38 -8.39 -12.87
N SER A 116 -15.05 -7.48 -11.96
CA SER A 116 -15.77 -6.23 -11.75
C SER A 116 -15.83 -5.37 -13.02
N ASN A 117 -14.67 -5.16 -13.67
CA ASN A 117 -14.63 -4.37 -14.91
C ASN A 117 -15.39 -5.02 -16.06
N TRP A 118 -15.29 -6.34 -16.21
CA TRP A 118 -16.01 -7.05 -17.25
C TRP A 118 -17.53 -7.00 -17.03
N ALA A 119 -17.98 -7.10 -15.77
CA ALA A 119 -19.37 -6.94 -15.40
C ALA A 119 -19.88 -5.51 -15.67
N ASN A 120 -19.13 -4.46 -15.31
CA ASN A 120 -19.48 -3.07 -15.62
C ASN A 120 -19.58 -2.84 -17.14
N MET A 121 -18.65 -3.41 -17.93
CA MET A 121 -18.70 -3.35 -19.39
C MET A 121 -19.95 -4.03 -19.98
N LEU A 122 -20.33 -5.19 -19.45
CA LEU A 122 -21.56 -5.88 -19.86
C LEU A 122 -22.82 -5.08 -19.49
N LEU A 123 -22.87 -4.51 -18.29
CA LEU A 123 -23.98 -3.67 -17.85
C LEU A 123 -24.13 -2.44 -18.74
N LEU A 124 -23.02 -1.79 -19.09
CA LEU A 124 -23.02 -0.67 -20.03
C LEU A 124 -23.58 -1.09 -21.40
N ALA A 125 -23.12 -2.21 -21.95
CA ALA A 125 -23.61 -2.72 -23.24
C ALA A 125 -25.13 -3.00 -23.21
N PHE A 126 -25.61 -3.64 -22.14
CA PHE A 126 -27.03 -3.91 -21.94
C PHE A 126 -27.87 -2.63 -21.85
N LYS A 127 -27.38 -1.65 -21.09
CA LYS A 127 -28.03 -0.34 -20.94
C LYS A 127 -28.06 0.45 -22.25
N ILE A 128 -26.95 0.49 -23.00
CA ILE A 128 -26.92 1.13 -24.33
C ILE A 128 -27.97 0.53 -25.27
N TYR A 129 -28.07 -0.81 -25.29
CA TYR A 129 -29.09 -1.50 -26.08
C TYR A 129 -30.52 -1.06 -25.68
N ALA A 130 -30.80 -0.98 -24.37
CA ALA A 130 -32.09 -0.52 -23.87
C ALA A 130 -32.38 0.95 -24.23
N THR A 131 -31.39 1.84 -24.20
CA THR A 131 -31.56 3.26 -24.61
C THR A 131 -31.93 3.39 -26.07
N VAL A 132 -31.19 2.72 -26.95
CA VAL A 132 -31.43 2.79 -28.41
C VAL A 132 -32.83 2.28 -28.73
N ARG A 133 -33.30 1.25 -28.03
CA ARG A 133 -34.63 0.66 -28.26
C ARG A 133 -35.77 1.49 -27.65
N SER A 134 -35.56 2.06 -26.46
CA SER A 134 -36.60 2.80 -25.74
C SER A 134 -36.74 4.26 -26.17
N GLY A 135 -35.66 4.87 -26.66
CA GLY A 135 -35.62 6.30 -27.00
C GLY A 135 -35.84 7.25 -25.81
N SER A 136 -35.77 6.75 -24.57
CA SER A 136 -36.08 7.54 -23.37
C SER A 136 -34.86 8.31 -22.84
N LEU A 137 -35.07 9.59 -22.52
CA LEU A 137 -34.06 10.43 -21.86
C LEU A 137 -33.72 9.94 -20.44
N ALA A 138 -34.69 9.40 -19.71
CA ALA A 138 -34.46 8.87 -18.36
C ALA A 138 -33.59 7.60 -18.39
N ILE A 139 -33.82 6.72 -19.38
CA ILE A 139 -32.99 5.54 -19.59
C ILE A 139 -31.58 5.97 -20.04
N ALA A 140 -31.47 6.95 -20.94
CA ALA A 140 -30.19 7.51 -21.36
C ALA A 140 -29.36 8.06 -20.20
N ALA A 141 -29.98 8.75 -19.23
CA ALA A 141 -29.31 9.20 -18.01
C ALA A 141 -28.72 8.04 -17.22
N SER A 142 -29.49 6.97 -16.98
CA SER A 142 -28.99 5.74 -16.31
C SER A 142 -27.85 5.06 -17.06
N THR A 143 -27.74 5.25 -18.38
CA THR A 143 -26.62 4.71 -19.16
C THR A 143 -25.35 5.52 -19.04
N LEU A 144 -25.49 6.82 -18.87
CA LEU A 144 -24.37 7.72 -18.60
C LEU A 144 -23.73 7.35 -17.25
N ASP A 145 -24.52 6.99 -16.25
CA ASP A 145 -24.00 6.48 -14.97
C ASP A 145 -23.13 5.23 -15.17
N SER A 146 -23.61 4.23 -15.92
CA SER A 146 -22.81 3.00 -16.15
C SER A 146 -21.62 3.20 -17.08
N LEU A 147 -21.59 4.26 -17.90
CA LEU A 147 -20.39 4.65 -18.64
C LEU A 147 -19.33 5.16 -17.67
N LEU A 148 -19.74 5.92 -16.68
CA LEU A 148 -18.85 6.47 -15.66
C LEU A 148 -18.29 5.36 -14.76
N ASP A 149 -19.08 4.33 -14.44
CA ASP A 149 -18.59 3.12 -13.75
C ASP A 149 -17.47 2.41 -14.53
N VAL A 150 -17.59 2.37 -15.85
CA VAL A 150 -16.55 1.79 -16.73
C VAL A 150 -15.30 2.68 -16.75
N MET A 151 -15.48 4.01 -16.79
CA MET A 151 -14.35 4.94 -16.73
C MET A 151 -13.62 4.85 -15.38
N ALA A 152 -14.36 4.82 -14.28
CA ALA A 152 -13.87 4.59 -12.93
C ALA A 152 -13.09 3.28 -12.79
N GLY A 153 -13.67 2.18 -13.28
CA GLY A 153 -13.00 0.89 -13.35
C GLY A 153 -11.74 0.91 -14.22
N GLY A 154 -11.77 1.68 -15.31
CA GLY A 154 -10.61 1.93 -16.18
C GLY A 154 -9.47 2.66 -15.47
N ILE A 155 -9.77 3.70 -14.67
CA ILE A 155 -8.78 4.46 -13.89
C ILE A 155 -8.10 3.55 -12.86
N LEU A 156 -8.88 2.76 -12.12
CA LEU A 156 -8.34 1.85 -11.11
C LEU A 156 -7.57 0.68 -11.74
N TRP A 157 -8.03 0.16 -12.87
CA TRP A 157 -7.31 -0.84 -13.65
C TRP A 157 -5.96 -0.31 -14.18
N PHE A 158 -5.97 0.90 -14.72
CA PHE A 158 -4.75 1.57 -15.16
C PHE A 158 -3.79 1.81 -14.00
N THR A 159 -4.30 2.20 -12.83
CA THR A 159 -3.52 2.32 -11.59
C THR A 159 -2.85 1.00 -11.26
N HIS A 160 -3.60 -0.12 -11.32
CA HIS A 160 -3.05 -1.45 -11.11
C HIS A 160 -1.97 -1.84 -12.14
N LEU A 161 -2.20 -1.58 -13.43
CA LEU A 161 -1.20 -1.82 -14.48
C LEU A 161 0.06 -0.98 -14.29
N SER A 162 -0.10 0.28 -13.88
CA SER A 162 1.00 1.21 -13.62
C SER A 162 1.87 0.75 -12.46
N MET A 163 1.28 0.06 -11.46
CA MET A 163 2.02 -0.57 -10.37
C MET A 163 2.75 -1.85 -10.78
N LYS A 164 2.28 -2.58 -11.80
CA LYS A 164 2.90 -3.83 -12.25
C LYS A 164 4.20 -3.62 -13.00
N SER A 165 4.31 -2.53 -13.77
CA SER A 165 5.53 -2.18 -14.52
C SER A 165 6.52 -1.40 -13.65
N ILE A 166 7.24 -2.09 -12.77
CA ILE A 166 8.30 -1.49 -11.96
C ILE A 166 9.63 -1.67 -12.66
N ASN A 167 10.26 -0.56 -13.04
CA ASN A 167 11.70 -0.56 -13.32
C ASN A 167 12.41 -0.21 -12.02
N ILE A 168 13.04 -1.21 -11.41
CA ILE A 168 13.70 -1.12 -10.10
C ILE A 168 14.78 -0.02 -10.11
N TYR A 169 15.45 0.22 -11.24
CA TYR A 169 16.48 1.25 -11.36
C TYR A 169 15.96 2.69 -11.36
N LYS A 170 14.68 2.90 -11.70
CA LYS A 170 14.04 4.23 -11.68
C LYS A 170 13.19 4.46 -10.42
N TYR A 171 12.77 3.39 -9.76
CA TYR A 171 11.93 3.41 -8.56
C TYR A 171 12.43 2.38 -7.55
N PRO A 172 13.55 2.65 -6.84
CA PRO A 172 14.17 1.69 -5.91
C PRO A 172 13.27 1.32 -4.72
N ILE A 173 12.30 2.18 -4.37
CA ILE A 173 11.31 1.98 -3.28
C ILE A 173 9.97 1.43 -3.83
N GLY A 174 9.92 1.09 -5.12
CA GLY A 174 8.69 0.68 -5.81
C GLY A 174 7.71 1.84 -6.08
N LYS A 175 6.47 1.47 -6.47
CA LYS A 175 5.38 2.40 -6.86
C LYS A 175 4.20 2.40 -5.88
N LEU A 176 4.45 2.16 -4.59
CA LEU A 176 3.41 2.06 -3.54
C LEU A 176 2.53 3.32 -3.42
N ARG A 177 3.04 4.48 -3.83
CA ARG A 177 2.32 5.76 -3.82
C ARG A 177 1.34 5.95 -4.97
N VAL A 178 1.42 5.13 -6.02
CA VAL A 178 0.51 5.24 -7.18
C VAL A 178 -0.89 4.76 -6.83
N GLN A 179 -1.02 3.82 -5.89
CA GLN A 179 -2.29 3.27 -5.44
C GLN A 179 -3.21 4.29 -4.77
N PRO A 180 -2.79 5.03 -3.72
CA PRO A 180 -3.62 6.08 -3.12
C PRO A 180 -3.95 7.20 -4.13
N VAL A 181 -2.99 7.56 -4.99
CA VAL A 181 -3.20 8.58 -6.03
C VAL A 181 -4.31 8.16 -7.00
N GLY A 182 -4.33 6.90 -7.44
CA GLY A 182 -5.41 6.38 -8.29
C GLY A 182 -6.79 6.42 -7.63
N ILE A 183 -6.86 6.10 -6.33
CA ILE A 183 -8.10 6.17 -5.54
C ILE A 183 -8.57 7.62 -5.38
N ILE A 184 -7.65 8.57 -5.15
CA ILE A 184 -7.97 10.00 -5.04
C ILE A 184 -8.50 10.55 -6.37
N ILE A 185 -7.86 10.22 -7.50
CA ILE A 185 -8.33 10.65 -8.83
C ILE A 185 -9.73 10.13 -9.09
N PHE A 186 -9.96 8.85 -8.82
CA PHE A 186 -11.27 8.22 -8.95
C PHE A 186 -12.33 8.93 -8.09
N ALA A 187 -12.06 9.13 -6.79
CA ALA A 187 -12.99 9.80 -5.89
C ALA A 187 -13.27 11.26 -6.29
N ALA A 188 -12.28 11.99 -6.83
CA ALA A 188 -12.46 13.35 -7.31
C ALA A 188 -13.41 13.42 -8.53
N VAL A 189 -13.29 12.46 -9.46
CA VAL A 189 -14.21 12.32 -10.60
C VAL A 189 -15.63 12.08 -10.10
N MET A 190 -15.83 11.13 -9.18
CA MET A 190 -17.15 10.82 -8.62
C MET A 190 -17.78 11.97 -7.85
N ALA A 191 -16.98 12.73 -7.08
CA ALA A 191 -17.47 13.92 -6.38
C ALA A 191 -17.91 15.03 -7.36
N THR A 192 -17.17 15.22 -8.46
CA THR A 192 -17.51 16.20 -9.50
C THR A 192 -18.83 15.84 -10.19
N LEU A 193 -19.05 14.55 -10.44
CA LEU A 193 -20.31 14.04 -11.01
C LEU A 193 -21.49 14.23 -10.05
N GLY A 194 -21.29 13.93 -8.76
CA GLY A 194 -22.28 14.24 -7.73
C GLY A 194 -22.68 15.72 -7.75
N PHE A 195 -21.71 16.63 -7.91
CA PHE A 195 -21.99 18.06 -8.03
C PHE A 195 -22.77 18.42 -9.31
N GLN A 196 -22.48 17.78 -10.44
CA GLN A 196 -23.25 18.00 -11.68
C GLN A 196 -24.71 17.54 -11.53
N VAL A 197 -24.95 16.37 -10.93
CA VAL A 197 -26.30 15.88 -10.64
C VAL A 197 -27.04 16.84 -9.71
N LEU A 198 -26.36 17.39 -8.70
CA LEU A 198 -26.94 18.40 -7.81
C LEU A 198 -27.43 19.62 -8.59
N VAL A 199 -26.58 20.17 -9.46
CA VAL A 199 -26.92 21.35 -10.26
C VAL A 199 -28.11 21.06 -11.18
N GLN A 200 -28.12 19.92 -11.87
CA GLN A 200 -29.21 19.51 -12.76
C GLN A 200 -30.54 19.34 -12.02
N ALA A 201 -30.51 18.70 -10.84
CA ALA A 201 -31.70 18.47 -10.04
C ALA A 201 -32.28 19.79 -9.47
N VAL A 202 -31.41 20.71 -9.04
CA VAL A 202 -31.82 22.06 -8.60
C VAL A 202 -32.41 22.86 -9.78
N GLU A 203 -31.78 22.81 -10.95
CA GLU A 203 -32.27 23.49 -12.14
C GLU A 203 -33.65 22.96 -12.58
N GLN A 204 -33.85 21.64 -12.50
CA GLN A 204 -35.14 21.00 -12.79
C GLN A 204 -36.23 21.44 -11.80
N LEU A 205 -35.88 21.59 -10.51
CA LEU A 205 -36.81 22.07 -9.48
C LEU A 205 -37.19 23.55 -9.69
N ILE A 206 -36.22 24.41 -10.06
CA ILE A 206 -36.46 25.85 -10.29
C ILE A 206 -37.28 26.09 -11.55
N ARG A 207 -37.08 25.29 -12.60
CA ARG A 207 -37.78 25.46 -13.88
C ARG A 207 -39.27 25.08 -13.82
N ASP A 208 -39.72 24.43 -12.75
CA ASP A 208 -41.12 24.05 -12.52
C ASP A 208 -41.76 23.34 -13.73
N LYS A 209 -40.95 22.54 -14.43
CA LYS A 209 -41.42 21.73 -15.56
C LYS A 209 -41.58 20.29 -15.09
N PRO A 210 -42.81 19.75 -15.02
CA PRO A 210 -42.99 18.35 -14.72
C PRO A 210 -42.30 17.52 -15.81
N SER A 211 -41.58 16.47 -15.39
CA SER A 211 -41.04 15.48 -16.33
C SER A 211 -42.20 14.87 -17.11
N GLU A 212 -42.01 14.61 -18.41
CA GLU A 212 -43.02 13.89 -19.18
C GLU A 212 -43.23 12.52 -18.54
N HIS A 213 -44.50 12.15 -18.31
CA HIS A 213 -44.86 10.84 -17.79
C HIS A 213 -44.26 9.76 -18.68
N MET A 214 -43.58 8.80 -18.06
CA MET A 214 -42.96 7.72 -18.82
C MET A 214 -44.03 6.80 -19.39
N THR A 215 -43.85 6.35 -20.63
CA THR A 215 -44.74 5.34 -21.18
C THR A 215 -44.57 4.03 -20.43
N MET A 216 -45.60 3.16 -20.44
CA MET A 216 -45.54 1.86 -19.77
C MET A 216 -44.36 0.99 -20.24
N GLU A 217 -43.96 1.12 -21.52
CA GLU A 217 -42.78 0.44 -22.05
C GLU A 217 -41.47 1.03 -21.49
N GLN A 218 -41.37 2.36 -21.39
CA GLN A 218 -40.19 3.03 -20.83
C GLN A 218 -40.04 2.72 -19.34
N LEU A 219 -41.15 2.70 -18.59
CA LEU A 219 -41.18 2.34 -17.17
C LEU A 219 -40.72 0.88 -16.98
N LEU A 220 -41.19 -0.05 -17.80
CA LEU A 220 -40.77 -1.45 -17.75
C LEU A 220 -39.27 -1.59 -18.03
N TRP A 221 -38.75 -0.93 -19.06
CA TRP A 221 -37.31 -0.92 -19.34
C TRP A 221 -36.51 -0.34 -18.17
N LEU A 222 -36.96 0.77 -17.59
CA LEU A 222 -36.34 1.40 -16.43
C LEU A 222 -36.28 0.44 -15.23
N TYR A 223 -37.37 -0.27 -14.91
CA TYR A 223 -37.35 -1.30 -13.87
C TYR A 223 -36.37 -2.43 -14.19
N VAL A 224 -36.43 -2.99 -15.39
CA VAL A 224 -35.58 -4.12 -15.79
C VAL A 224 -34.10 -3.74 -15.73
N ILE A 225 -33.70 -2.59 -16.28
CA ILE A 225 -32.30 -2.17 -16.27
C ILE A 225 -31.81 -1.84 -14.86
N MET A 226 -32.61 -1.11 -14.06
CA MET A 226 -32.19 -0.66 -12.73
C MET A 226 -32.12 -1.82 -11.74
N LEU A 227 -33.08 -2.74 -11.77
CA LEU A 227 -33.06 -3.93 -10.92
C LEU A 227 -31.93 -4.89 -11.31
N THR A 228 -31.69 -5.09 -12.61
CA THR A 228 -30.59 -5.93 -13.09
C THR A 228 -29.23 -5.33 -12.72
N ALA A 229 -29.04 -4.03 -12.92
CA ALA A 229 -27.81 -3.32 -12.55
C ALA A 229 -27.56 -3.39 -11.03
N THR A 230 -28.59 -3.12 -10.22
CA THR A 230 -28.52 -3.21 -8.76
C THR A 230 -28.16 -4.64 -8.31
N GLY A 231 -28.79 -5.66 -8.90
CA GLY A 231 -28.51 -7.06 -8.57
C GLY A 231 -27.08 -7.46 -8.88
N VAL A 232 -26.57 -7.12 -10.07
CA VAL A 232 -25.18 -7.40 -10.45
C VAL A 232 -24.19 -6.67 -9.54
N LYS A 233 -24.42 -5.37 -9.28
CA LYS A 233 -23.56 -4.58 -8.37
C LYS A 233 -23.59 -5.11 -6.94
N LEU A 234 -24.74 -5.58 -6.45
CA LEU A 234 -24.86 -6.20 -5.12
C LEU A 234 -24.03 -7.48 -5.01
N VAL A 235 -24.07 -8.35 -6.03
CA VAL A 235 -23.25 -9.56 -6.08
C VAL A 235 -21.76 -9.21 -6.11
N LEU A 236 -21.36 -8.23 -6.93
CA LEU A 236 -19.98 -7.74 -6.97
C LEU A 236 -19.54 -7.13 -5.64
N TRP A 237 -20.40 -6.37 -4.96
CA TRP A 237 -20.13 -5.82 -3.63
C TRP A 237 -19.89 -6.94 -2.61
N ILE A 238 -20.73 -7.97 -2.57
CA ILE A 238 -20.57 -9.13 -1.68
C ILE A 238 -19.25 -9.86 -1.98
N TYR A 239 -18.90 -10.00 -3.24
CA TYR A 239 -17.64 -10.64 -3.65
C TYR A 239 -16.41 -9.80 -3.25
N CYS A 240 -16.45 -8.48 -3.47
CA CYS A 240 -15.30 -7.60 -3.22
C CYS A 240 -15.15 -7.17 -1.75
N ARG A 241 -16.22 -7.16 -0.93
CA ARG A 241 -16.15 -6.70 0.48
C ARG A 241 -15.27 -7.56 1.38
N SER A 242 -15.08 -8.83 1.03
CA SER A 242 -14.26 -9.78 1.82
C SER A 242 -12.76 -9.64 1.54
N SER A 243 -12.37 -8.78 0.58
CA SER A 243 -10.99 -8.66 0.14
C SER A 243 -10.15 -7.76 1.07
N GLY A 244 -8.96 -8.22 1.45
CA GLY A 244 -8.00 -7.46 2.26
C GLY A 244 -7.35 -6.27 1.54
N ASN A 245 -7.28 -6.29 0.22
CA ASN A 245 -6.61 -5.25 -0.57
C ASN A 245 -7.39 -3.92 -0.63
N LYS A 246 -6.70 -2.80 -0.33
CA LYS A 246 -7.26 -1.44 -0.35
C LYS A 246 -7.89 -1.06 -1.71
N ILE A 247 -7.35 -1.51 -2.86
CA ILE A 247 -7.92 -1.20 -4.19
C ILE A 247 -9.23 -1.94 -4.42
N VAL A 248 -9.28 -3.23 -4.10
CA VAL A 248 -10.52 -4.02 -4.22
C VAL A 248 -11.58 -3.50 -3.26
N ARG A 249 -11.17 -3.01 -2.08
CA ARG A 249 -12.07 -2.36 -1.12
C ARG A 249 -12.63 -1.03 -1.65
N ALA A 250 -11.85 -0.27 -2.42
CA ALA A 250 -12.35 0.91 -3.12
C ALA A 250 -13.43 0.53 -4.17
N TYR A 251 -13.22 -0.54 -4.94
CA TYR A 251 -14.25 -1.11 -5.82
C TYR A 251 -15.50 -1.59 -5.07
N ALA A 252 -15.32 -2.25 -3.91
CA ALA A 252 -16.45 -2.66 -3.10
C ALA A 252 -17.26 -1.44 -2.61
N LYS A 253 -16.57 -0.38 -2.17
CA LYS A 253 -17.18 0.88 -1.76
C LYS A 253 -17.97 1.51 -2.92
N ASP A 254 -17.37 1.55 -4.12
CA ASP A 254 -18.03 2.00 -5.35
C ASP A 254 -19.31 1.22 -5.67
N HIS A 255 -19.23 -0.12 -5.75
CA HIS A 255 -20.40 -0.97 -6.02
C HIS A 255 -21.50 -0.83 -4.96
N TYR A 256 -21.13 -0.64 -3.69
CA TYR A 256 -22.10 -0.36 -2.64
C TYR A 256 -22.82 0.96 -2.89
N PHE A 257 -22.08 2.02 -3.23
CA PHE A 257 -22.68 3.30 -3.57
C PHE A 257 -23.61 3.20 -4.78
N ASP A 258 -23.22 2.47 -5.83
CA ASP A 258 -24.06 2.24 -6.99
C ASP A 258 -25.36 1.51 -6.64
N VAL A 259 -25.32 0.54 -5.73
CA VAL A 259 -26.53 -0.14 -5.25
C VAL A 259 -27.45 0.85 -4.55
N VAL A 260 -26.90 1.69 -3.67
CA VAL A 260 -27.67 2.69 -2.92
C VAL A 260 -28.28 3.74 -3.86
N THR A 261 -27.48 4.31 -4.76
CA THR A 261 -27.94 5.36 -5.70
C THR A 261 -28.95 4.80 -6.69
N ASN A 262 -28.78 3.58 -7.19
CA ASN A 262 -29.75 2.96 -8.09
C ASN A 262 -31.07 2.64 -7.38
N VAL A 263 -31.05 2.14 -6.14
CA VAL A 263 -32.28 1.83 -5.38
C VAL A 263 -33.04 3.10 -5.03
N VAL A 264 -32.36 4.09 -4.45
CA VAL A 264 -32.99 5.35 -4.07
C VAL A 264 -33.44 6.14 -5.31
N GLY A 265 -32.65 6.14 -6.37
CA GLY A 265 -32.99 6.77 -7.65
C GLY A 265 -34.22 6.13 -8.30
N LEU A 266 -34.31 4.80 -8.29
CA LEU A 266 -35.50 4.08 -8.77
C LEU A 266 -36.74 4.44 -7.94
N ILE A 267 -36.63 4.47 -6.61
CA ILE A 267 -37.74 4.85 -5.73
C ILE A 267 -38.18 6.30 -6.02
N ALA A 268 -37.23 7.23 -6.13
CA ALA A 268 -37.50 8.64 -6.41
C ALA A 268 -38.19 8.83 -7.77
N ALA A 269 -37.71 8.14 -8.82
CA ALA A 269 -38.30 8.20 -10.15
C ALA A 269 -39.73 7.64 -10.18
N VAL A 270 -39.97 6.49 -9.53
CA VAL A 270 -41.29 5.86 -9.48
C VAL A 270 -42.29 6.69 -8.68
N LEU A 271 -41.89 7.21 -7.52
CA LEU A 271 -42.75 8.08 -6.70
C LEU A 271 -42.98 9.43 -7.39
N GLY A 272 -41.99 9.95 -8.12
CA GLY A 272 -42.10 11.15 -8.92
C GLY A 272 -43.12 11.04 -10.06
N ASP A 273 -43.14 9.88 -10.73
CA ASP A 273 -44.11 9.58 -11.80
C ASP A 273 -45.53 9.34 -11.27
N GLN A 274 -45.67 8.67 -10.11
CA GLN A 274 -46.99 8.32 -9.55
C GLN A 274 -47.67 9.41 -8.71
N PHE A 275 -46.90 10.20 -7.95
CA PHE A 275 -47.46 11.12 -6.95
C PHE A 275 -47.20 12.59 -7.27
N TYR A 276 -45.94 13.02 -7.17
CA TYR A 276 -45.57 14.42 -7.30
C TYR A 276 -44.26 14.59 -8.07
N TRP A 277 -44.29 15.39 -9.14
CA TRP A 277 -43.16 15.62 -10.04
C TRP A 277 -41.87 16.09 -9.36
N TRP A 278 -41.97 16.79 -8.22
CA TRP A 278 -40.83 17.33 -7.48
C TRP A 278 -40.09 16.27 -6.66
N ILE A 279 -40.66 15.08 -6.45
CA ILE A 279 -40.03 14.01 -5.66
C ILE A 279 -38.74 13.53 -6.32
N ASP A 280 -38.75 13.32 -7.64
CA ASP A 280 -37.59 12.88 -8.40
C ASP A 280 -36.38 13.85 -8.28
N PRO A 281 -36.51 15.16 -8.59
CA PRO A 281 -35.41 16.10 -8.37
C PRO A 281 -35.04 16.26 -6.89
N SER A 282 -35.98 16.15 -5.95
CA SER A 282 -35.63 16.17 -4.51
C SER A 282 -34.77 14.96 -4.10
N GLY A 283 -35.11 13.77 -4.61
CA GLY A 283 -34.35 12.55 -4.39
C GLY A 283 -32.96 12.63 -4.99
N ALA A 284 -32.84 13.19 -6.20
CA ALA A 284 -31.56 13.44 -6.85
C ALA A 284 -30.68 14.44 -6.07
N ILE A 285 -31.24 15.49 -5.46
CA ILE A 285 -30.50 16.43 -4.59
C ILE A 285 -29.95 15.70 -3.36
N VAL A 286 -30.77 14.90 -2.67
CA VAL A 286 -30.35 14.15 -1.48
C VAL A 286 -29.24 13.16 -1.85
N LEU A 287 -29.41 12.44 -2.96
CA LEU A 287 -28.40 11.52 -3.48
C LEU A 287 -27.09 12.22 -3.85
N ALA A 288 -27.17 13.38 -4.50
CA ALA A 288 -26.00 14.15 -4.89
C ALA A 288 -25.19 14.62 -3.68
N ILE A 289 -25.85 15.15 -2.64
CA ILE A 289 -25.19 15.55 -1.38
C ILE A 289 -24.53 14.34 -0.71
N TYR A 290 -25.22 13.19 -0.70
CA TYR A 290 -24.69 11.95 -0.14
C TYR A 290 -23.45 11.48 -0.92
N THR A 291 -23.50 11.46 -2.25
CA THR A 291 -22.39 11.09 -3.13
C THR A 291 -21.17 11.99 -2.91
N ILE A 292 -21.36 13.31 -2.93
CA ILE A 292 -20.29 14.28 -2.70
C ILE A 292 -19.65 14.04 -1.33
N SER A 293 -20.45 13.92 -0.27
CA SER A 293 -19.94 13.75 1.10
C SER A 293 -19.10 12.47 1.25
N ASN A 294 -19.55 11.36 0.66
CA ASN A 294 -18.85 10.08 0.77
C ASN A 294 -17.53 10.05 -0.03
N TRP A 295 -17.53 10.59 -1.24
CA TRP A 295 -16.33 10.63 -2.07
C TRP A 295 -15.34 11.67 -1.57
N SER A 296 -15.79 12.84 -1.10
CA SER A 296 -14.92 13.82 -0.44
C SER A 296 -14.30 13.28 0.85
N GLY A 297 -15.05 12.50 1.65
CA GLY A 297 -14.49 11.80 2.81
C GLY A 297 -13.39 10.80 2.41
N THR A 298 -13.60 10.05 1.32
CA THR A 298 -12.59 9.13 0.78
C THR A 298 -11.33 9.87 0.32
N VAL A 299 -11.46 11.04 -0.32
CA VAL A 299 -10.31 11.88 -0.67
C VAL A 299 -9.57 12.33 0.59
N LEU A 300 -10.28 12.81 1.61
CA LEU A 300 -9.67 13.27 2.86
C LEU A 300 -8.93 12.14 3.58
N GLU A 301 -9.55 10.97 3.71
CA GLU A 301 -8.93 9.77 4.30
C GLU A 301 -7.64 9.40 3.57
N ASN A 302 -7.67 9.31 2.23
CA ASN A 302 -6.49 8.90 1.45
C ASN A 302 -5.44 10.01 1.29
N ALA A 303 -5.82 11.29 1.40
CA ALA A 303 -4.90 12.42 1.37
C ALA A 303 -4.18 12.62 2.71
N VAL A 304 -4.87 12.39 3.83
CA VAL A 304 -4.30 12.48 5.18
C VAL A 304 -3.46 11.23 5.52
N ASP A 305 -3.72 10.07 4.91
CA ASP A 305 -2.90 8.85 5.03
C ASP A 305 -1.43 9.07 4.58
N THR A 306 -1.09 10.21 3.97
CA THR A 306 0.28 10.63 3.65
C THR A 306 1.04 11.33 4.78
N VAL A 307 0.71 11.08 6.06
CA VAL A 307 1.66 11.35 7.16
C VAL A 307 2.75 10.28 7.10
N ARG A 308 3.92 10.65 6.58
CA ARG A 308 5.09 9.76 6.58
C ARG A 308 5.89 9.98 7.85
N ALA A 309 5.76 9.05 8.79
CA ALA A 309 6.92 8.58 9.53
C ALA A 309 7.65 7.60 8.60
N TYR A 310 8.91 7.86 8.27
CA TYR A 310 9.69 6.95 7.43
C TYR A 310 10.40 5.94 8.34
N THR A 311 10.10 4.66 8.15
CA THR A 311 11.07 3.58 8.33
C THR A 311 11.25 2.98 6.94
N PHE A 312 12.46 3.05 6.39
CA PHE A 312 12.77 2.42 5.12
C PHE A 312 13.07 0.93 5.37
N GLY A 313 12.44 0.03 4.63
CA GLY A 313 12.69 -1.42 4.72
C GLY A 313 11.81 -2.20 5.72
N VAL A 314 11.83 -3.53 5.61
CA VAL A 314 11.54 -4.47 6.72
C VAL A 314 12.75 -4.55 7.67
N LEU A 315 13.87 -4.04 7.16
CA LEU A 315 15.18 -4.01 7.77
C LEU A 315 15.46 -2.58 8.24
N TYR A 316 16.03 -2.44 9.43
CA TYR A 316 16.34 -1.18 10.05
C TYR A 316 17.45 -0.44 9.30
N PHE A 317 17.30 0.87 9.19
CA PHE A 317 18.42 1.78 8.94
C PHE A 317 18.88 2.27 10.30
N VAL A 318 20.14 2.03 10.62
CA VAL A 318 20.70 2.35 11.93
C VAL A 318 21.63 3.54 11.77
N GLU A 319 21.31 4.65 12.42
CA GLU A 319 22.19 5.81 12.51
C GLU A 319 22.78 5.84 13.93
N VAL A 320 24.11 5.88 14.03
CA VAL A 320 24.84 5.85 15.30
C VAL A 320 25.88 6.97 15.29
N ASP A 321 25.74 7.90 16.22
CA ASP A 321 26.76 8.90 16.49
C ASP A 321 27.68 8.35 17.59
N ILE A 322 28.97 8.21 17.30
CA ILE A 322 29.97 7.80 18.29
C ILE A 322 30.96 8.92 18.57
N GLU A 323 31.26 9.11 19.85
CA GLU A 323 32.22 10.10 20.31
C GLU A 323 33.62 9.50 20.31
N LEU A 324 34.56 10.16 19.62
CA LEU A 324 35.96 9.80 19.58
C LEU A 324 36.82 10.97 20.08
N SER A 325 37.97 10.64 20.67
CA SER A 325 38.93 11.64 21.16
C SER A 325 39.38 12.59 20.04
N GLU A 326 39.39 13.90 20.29
CA GLU A 326 39.83 14.92 19.32
C GLU A 326 41.27 14.68 18.83
N ASP A 327 42.15 14.19 19.70
CA ASP A 327 43.55 13.87 19.38
C ASP A 327 43.73 12.57 18.56
N MET A 328 42.64 11.84 18.25
CA MET A 328 42.72 10.56 17.54
C MET A 328 43.06 10.77 16.05
N PRO A 329 44.03 10.02 15.49
CA PRO A 329 44.30 10.08 14.05
C PRO A 329 43.08 9.68 13.22
N LEU A 330 42.76 10.45 12.17
CA LEU A 330 41.61 10.19 11.28
C LEU A 330 41.58 8.74 10.74
N LYS A 331 42.75 8.16 10.49
CA LYS A 331 42.86 6.77 10.03
C LYS A 331 42.30 5.79 11.06
N GLU A 332 42.59 6.01 12.34
CA GLU A 332 42.15 5.16 13.43
C GLU A 332 40.66 5.37 13.71
N ALA A 333 40.21 6.63 13.73
CA ALA A 333 38.80 6.98 13.83
C ALA A 333 37.95 6.35 12.70
N HIS A 334 38.43 6.44 11.46
CA HIS A 334 37.76 5.83 10.31
C HIS A 334 37.69 4.30 10.42
N SER A 335 38.77 3.63 10.85
CA SER A 335 38.75 2.18 11.06
C SER A 335 37.77 1.75 12.15
N ILE A 336 37.61 2.55 13.21
CA ILE A 336 36.62 2.30 14.27
C ILE A 336 35.19 2.46 13.72
N GLY A 337 34.91 3.56 13.01
CA GLY A 337 33.60 3.81 12.41
C GLY A 337 33.21 2.77 11.35
N GLU A 338 34.15 2.42 10.47
CA GLU A 338 33.95 1.41 9.42
C GLU A 338 33.74 0.02 10.03
N SER A 339 34.52 -0.35 11.05
CA SER A 339 34.33 -1.64 11.73
C SER A 339 32.97 -1.73 12.42
N LEU A 340 32.47 -0.62 12.98
CA LEU A 340 31.15 -0.57 13.60
C LEU A 340 30.04 -0.65 12.55
N GLN A 341 30.17 0.09 11.44
CA GLN A 341 29.24 0.05 10.34
C GLN A 341 29.10 -1.38 9.77
N ILE A 342 30.22 -2.05 9.47
CA ILE A 342 30.22 -3.41 8.92
C ILE A 342 29.52 -4.37 9.88
N LYS A 343 29.80 -4.30 11.19
CA LYS A 343 29.16 -5.17 12.19
C LYS A 343 27.66 -4.95 12.33
N ILE A 344 27.21 -3.70 12.17
CA ILE A 344 25.78 -3.37 12.24
C ILE A 344 25.08 -3.81 10.94
N GLU A 345 25.73 -3.68 9.78
CA GLU A 345 25.22 -4.16 8.48
C GLU A 345 25.28 -5.68 8.30
N GLU A 346 26.07 -6.40 9.11
CA GLU A 346 26.05 -7.87 9.18
C GLU A 346 24.76 -8.42 9.80
N LEU A 347 23.98 -7.59 10.49
CA LEU A 347 22.67 -7.99 11.01
C LEU A 347 21.69 -8.15 9.86
N THR A 348 21.09 -9.33 9.75
CA THR A 348 20.09 -9.66 8.71
C THR A 348 18.85 -8.79 8.76
N GLU A 349 18.64 -8.09 9.88
CA GLU A 349 17.59 -7.11 10.15
C GLU A 349 18.00 -5.67 9.80
N VAL A 350 19.23 -5.39 9.37
CA VAL A 350 19.72 -4.04 9.05
C VAL A 350 20.02 -3.94 7.57
N GLU A 351 19.39 -2.98 6.88
CA GLU A 351 19.63 -2.73 5.46
C GLU A 351 20.92 -1.94 5.25
N ARG A 352 21.18 -0.99 6.15
CA ARG A 352 22.32 -0.07 6.08
C ARG A 352 22.56 0.56 7.44
N ALA A 353 23.83 0.80 7.78
CA ALA A 353 24.21 1.58 8.95
C ALA A 353 24.95 2.86 8.54
N PHE A 354 24.66 3.95 9.23
CA PHE A 354 25.36 5.23 9.13
C PHE A 354 26.02 5.49 10.48
N VAL A 355 27.36 5.56 10.49
CA VAL A 355 28.11 5.85 11.71
C VAL A 355 28.73 7.24 11.54
N HIS A 356 28.25 8.22 12.29
CA HIS A 356 28.91 9.53 12.40
C HIS A 356 29.92 9.50 13.53
N LEU A 357 31.07 10.15 13.29
CA LEU A 357 32.17 10.27 14.23
C LEU A 357 32.23 11.71 14.70
N ASP A 358 31.86 11.94 15.96
CA ASP A 358 31.88 13.26 16.58
C ASP A 358 32.98 13.37 17.64
N TYR A 359 33.42 14.60 17.91
CA TYR A 359 34.41 14.92 18.96
C TYR A 359 33.86 15.87 20.03
N GLU A 360 32.63 16.39 19.87
CA GLU A 360 31.98 17.33 20.79
C GLU A 360 30.72 16.71 21.43
N CYS A 361 30.58 16.82 22.76
CA CYS A 361 29.44 16.25 23.50
C CYS A 361 28.12 17.07 23.41
N GLU A 362 28.12 18.27 22.80
CA GLU A 362 26.96 19.17 22.74
C GLU A 362 26.42 19.32 21.31
N HIS A 363 25.60 18.38 20.85
CA HIS A 363 24.99 18.50 19.51
C HIS A 363 23.66 19.29 19.54
N LYS A 364 23.56 20.36 18.74
CA LYS A 364 22.27 20.87 18.22
C LYS A 364 21.94 20.07 16.95
N PRO A 365 20.67 19.66 16.71
CA PRO A 365 20.34 18.82 15.57
C PRO A 365 20.67 19.52 14.24
N GLU A 366 21.64 19.00 13.48
CA GLU A 366 22.09 19.57 12.20
C GLU A 366 21.11 19.32 11.04
N HIS A 367 20.20 18.35 11.18
CA HIS A 367 19.15 18.09 10.18
C HIS A 367 17.96 19.06 10.29
N SER A 368 18.22 20.35 10.07
CA SER A 368 17.15 21.26 9.66
C SER A 368 16.88 21.03 8.16
N VAL A 369 15.81 20.29 7.87
CA VAL A 369 15.34 20.05 6.49
C VAL A 369 14.91 21.40 5.87
N LEU A 370 15.86 22.11 5.25
CA LEU A 370 15.58 23.23 4.37
C LEU A 370 15.12 22.67 3.03
N ILE A 371 13.82 22.40 2.90
CA ILE A 371 13.19 22.24 1.58
C ILE A 371 13.32 23.58 0.85
N ARG A 372 14.42 23.78 0.13
CA ARG A 372 14.44 24.75 -0.98
C ARG A 372 13.98 23.99 -2.22
N LEU A 373 12.72 24.19 -2.59
CA LEU A 373 12.25 23.88 -3.94
C LEU A 373 13.18 24.60 -4.95
N PRO A 374 13.58 23.96 -6.05
CA PRO A 374 14.32 24.65 -7.10
C PRO A 374 13.42 25.75 -7.68
N SER A 375 13.79 26.99 -7.42
CA SER A 375 13.22 28.16 -8.10
C SER A 375 13.73 28.16 -9.55
N SER A 376 12.98 27.53 -10.45
CA SER A 376 13.10 27.85 -11.87
C SER A 376 12.49 29.25 -12.11
N PRO A 377 13.24 30.25 -12.58
CA PRO A 377 12.65 31.48 -13.08
C PRO A 377 11.94 31.23 -14.42
N PRO A 378 10.86 31.96 -14.74
CA PRO A 378 10.25 31.90 -16.06
C PRO A 378 11.18 32.58 -17.08
N HIS A 379 11.46 31.87 -18.17
CA HIS A 379 11.90 32.47 -19.43
C HIS A 379 10.87 32.17 -20.50
#